data_AF-A0A845FFJ3-F1
#
_entry.id   AF-A0A845FFJ3-F1
#
_cell.length_a   1.000
_cell.length_b   1.000
_cell.length_c   1.000
_cell.angle_alpha   90.00
_cell.angle_beta   90.00
_cell.angle_gamma   90.00
#
_symmetry.space_group_name_H-M   'P 1'
#
loop_
_entity.id
_entity.type
_entity.pdbx_description
1 polymer ?
#
loop_
_entity_poly.entity_id
_entity_poly.type
_entity_poly.pdbx_seq_one_letter_code
_entity_poly.pdbx_strand_id
1 'polypeptide(L)' 'METVGVMIMIAIAVALDYFWFDRDRKRWGWMKNWTRLQRGLFLTSFFVAAMVIYIGMSL' A
#
# COMPACT_ATOMS: atom_id res chain seq x y z
N MET A 1 -20.56 -0.91 3.63
CA MET A 1 -19.41 -0.84 4.55
C MET A 1 -19.13 0.64 4.77
N GLU A 2 -18.94 1.09 6.00
CA GLU A 2 -18.52 2.47 6.23
C GLU A 2 -17.18 2.73 5.52
N THR A 3 -16.95 3.95 5.01
CA THR A 3 -15.70 4.34 4.33
C THR A 3 -14.45 3.97 5.14
N VAL A 4 -14.57 3.99 6.47
CA VAL A 4 -13.55 3.54 7.42
C VAL A 4 -13.18 2.06 7.23
N GLY A 5 -14.17 1.19 6.97
CA GLY A 5 -13.93 -0.23 6.72
C GLY A 5 -13.14 -0.48 5.43
N VAL A 6 -13.46 0.26 4.36
CA VAL A 6 -12.71 0.17 3.09
C VAL A 6 -11.28 0.67 3.27
N MET A 7 -11.10 1.77 4.01
CA MET A 7 -9.79 2.31 4.37
C MET A 7 -8.90 1.31 5.09
N ILE A 8 -9.45 0.64 6.11
CA ILE A 8 -8.74 -0.39 6.88
C ILE A 8 -8.37 -1.56 5.97
N MET A 9 -9.28 -1.99 5.10
CA MET A 9 -9.02 -3.07 4.15
C MET A 9 -7.88 -2.74 3.18
N ILE A 10 -7.86 -1.52 2.60
CA ILE A 10 -6.80 -1.07 1.70
C ILE A 10 -5.46 -1.02 2.46
N ALA A 11 -5.44 -0.49 3.69
CA ALA A 11 -4.24 -0.42 4.50
C ALA A 11 -3.66 -1.82 4.79
N ILE A 12 -4.52 -2.77 5.17
CA ILE A 12 -4.13 -4.17 5.41
C ILE A 12 -3.61 -4.81 4.12
N ALA A 13 -4.26 -4.58 2.98
CA ALA A 13 -3.83 -5.14 1.70
C ALA A 13 -2.42 -4.66 1.32
N VAL A 14 -2.15 -3.35 1.43
CA VAL A 14 -0.81 -2.78 1.17
C VAL A 14 0.23 -3.32 2.15
N ALA A 15 -0.13 -3.45 3.44
CA ALA A 15 0.77 -4.00 4.45
C ALA A 15 1.10 -5.48 4.18
N LEU A 16 0.11 -6.31 3.86
CA LEU A 16 0.31 -7.73 3.57
C LEU A 16 1.13 -7.94 2.28
N ASP A 17 0.89 -7.15 1.24
CA ASP A 17 1.65 -7.24 0.00
C ASP A 17 3.14 -6.94 0.21
N TYR A 18 3.44 -5.92 1.00
CA TYR A 18 4.82 -5.52 1.27
C TYR A 18 5.53 -6.38 2.32
N PHE A 19 4.90 -6.63 3.47
CA PHE A 19 5.56 -7.29 4.60
C PHE A 19 5.46 -8.81 4.55
N TRP A 20 4.40 -9.37 3.97
CA TRP A 20 4.12 -10.82 4.05
C TRP A 20 4.39 -11.53 2.73
N PHE A 21 3.88 -10.99 1.62
CA PHE A 21 3.93 -11.68 0.32
C PHE A 21 5.26 -11.52 -0.41
N ASP A 22 6.14 -10.61 0.02
CA ASP A 22 7.48 -10.42 -0.53
C ASP A 22 8.57 -11.21 0.22
N ARG A 23 8.31 -12.49 0.50
CA ARG A 23 9.28 -13.37 1.22
C ARG A 23 10.66 -13.45 0.57
N ASP A 24 10.69 -13.59 -0.76
CA ASP A 24 11.94 -13.75 -1.52
C ASP A 24 12.56 -12.42 -1.96
N ARG A 25 11.95 -11.28 -1.60
CA ARG A 25 12.27 -9.96 -2.19
C ARG A 25 12.29 -9.97 -3.72
N LYS A 26 11.51 -10.84 -4.37
CA LYS A 26 11.44 -10.87 -5.85
C LYS A 26 10.63 -9.70 -6.40
N ARG A 27 9.60 -9.24 -5.67
CA ARG A 27 8.74 -8.14 -6.11
C ARG A 27 9.33 -6.79 -5.72
N TRP A 28 9.84 -6.67 -4.49
CA TRP A 28 10.37 -5.41 -3.97
C TRP A 28 11.89 -5.38 -3.81
N GLY A 29 12.61 -6.35 -4.38
CA GLY A 29 14.08 -6.47 -4.26
C GLY A 29 14.87 -5.31 -4.84
N TRP A 30 14.29 -4.57 -5.79
CA TRP A 30 14.86 -3.33 -6.31
C TRP A 30 14.87 -2.19 -5.27
N MET A 31 14.03 -2.27 -4.23
CA MET A 31 14.05 -1.34 -3.09
C MET A 31 15.03 -1.74 -1.97
N LYS A 32 15.91 -2.74 -2.20
CA LYS A 32 16.81 -3.26 -1.14
C LYS A 32 17.72 -2.19 -0.51
N ASN A 33 18.12 -1.17 -1.27
CA ASN A 33 19.01 -0.09 -0.81
C ASN A 33 18.25 1.16 -0.38
N TRP A 34 16.92 1.15 -0.44
CA TRP A 34 16.12 2.31 -0.05
C TRP A 34 16.09 2.49 1.46
N THR A 35 16.07 3.75 1.89
CA THR A 35 15.85 4.09 3.30
C THR A 35 14.42 3.74 3.73
N ARG A 36 14.19 3.61 5.04
CA ARG A 36 12.85 3.35 5.59
C ARG A 36 11.84 4.44 5.17
N LEU A 37 12.29 5.69 5.09
CA LEU A 37 11.48 6.81 4.63
C LEU A 37 11.09 6.69 3.15
N GLN A 38 12.04 6.36 2.28
CA GLN A 38 11.76 6.18 0.85
C GLN A 38 10.75 5.05 0.60
N ARG A 39 10.92 3.92 1.30
CA ARG A 39 9.96 2.80 1.25
C ARG A 39 8.59 3.21 1.78
N GLY A 40 8.55 3.91 2.91
CA GLY A 40 7.31 4.40 3.51
C GLY A 40 6.55 5.36 2.60
N LEU A 41 7.22 6.35 2.01
CA LEU A 41 6.62 7.31 1.08
C LEU A 41 6.07 6.61 -0.16
N PHE A 42 6.81 5.64 -0.70
CA PHE A 42 6.38 4.90 -1.88
C PHE A 42 5.20 3.97 -1.59
N LEU A 43 5.17 3.26 -0.47
CA LEU A 43 4.00 2.47 -0.07
C LEU A 43 2.78 3.34 0.21
N THR A 44 2.99 4.52 0.81
CA THR A 44 1.93 5.49 1.08
C THR A 44 1.30 6.00 -0.22
N SER A 45 2.06 6.11 -1.32
CA SER A 45 1.48 6.55 -2.60
C SER A 45 0.44 5.56 -3.16
N PHE A 46 0.63 4.25 -2.97
CA PHE A 46 -0.39 3.25 -3.34
C PHE A 46 -1.67 3.40 -2.52
N PHE A 47 -1.52 3.64 -1.22
CA PHE A 47 -2.67 3.88 -0.35
C PHE A 47 -3.44 5.13 -0.76
N VAL A 48 -2.74 6.23 -1.05
CA VAL A 48 -3.33 7.48 -1.53
C VAL A 48 -4.01 7.28 -2.89
N ALA A 49 -3.35 6.60 -3.83
CA ALA A 49 -3.93 6.33 -5.16
C ALA A 49 -5.20 5.47 -5.07
N ALA A 50 -5.18 4.41 -4.26
CA ALA A 50 -6.35 3.58 -4.01
C ALA A 50 -7.50 4.37 -3.39
N MET A 51 -7.18 5.33 -2.51
CA MET A 51 -8.17 6.22 -1.93
C MET A 51 -8.80 7.20 -2.92
N VAL A 52 -7.97 7.80 -3.78
CA VAL A 52 -8.47 8.68 -4.85
C VAL A 52 -9.41 7.90 -5.77
N ILE A 53 -9.04 6.67 -6.15
CA ILE A 53 -9.89 5.79 -6.98
C ILE A 53 -11.20 5.46 -6.25
N TYR A 54 -11.14 5.07 -4.97
CA TYR A 54 -12.34 4.76 -4.20
C TYR A 54 -13.29 5.95 -4.12
N ILE A 55 -12.76 7.14 -3.77
CA ILE A 55 -13.56 8.36 -3.70
C ILE A 55 -14.19 8.66 -5.07
N GLY A 56 -13.39 8.61 -6.14
CA GLY A 56 -13.85 8.87 -7.50
C GLY A 56 -14.91 7.89 -8.02
N MET A 57 -14.87 6.62 -7.60
CA MET A 57 -15.91 5.63 -7.91
C MET A 57 -17.14 5.75 -7.01
N SER A 58 -16.99 6.36 -5.83
CA SER A 58 -18.08 6.52 -4.85
C SER A 58 -18.89 7.81 -5.03
N LEU A 59 -18.45 8.70 -5.92
CA LEU A 59 -19.11 9.94 -6.31
C LEU A 59 -20.10 9.71 -7.46
#